data_AF-A0A962EJC4-F1
#
_entry.id   AF-A0A962EJC4-F1
#
_cell.length_a   1.000
_cell.length_b   1.000
_cell.length_c   1.000
_cell.angle_alpha   90.00
_cell.angle_beta   90.00
_cell.angle_gamma   90.00
#
_symmetry.space_group_name_H-M   'P 1'
#
loop_
_entity.id
_entity.type
_entity.pdbx_description
1 polymer ?
#
loop_
_entity_poly.entity_id
_entity_poly.type
_entity_poly.pdbx_seq_one_letter_code
_entity_poly.pdbx_strand_id
1 'polypeptide(L)' 'KPDGTPRKLLDVSRLTNLGWQARIGLDEGLASTYQWFVDHAAEARS' A
#
# COMPACT_ATOMS: atom_id res chain seq x y z
N LYS A 1 22.07 -14.63 -4.64
CA LYS A 1 21.37 -15.11 -3.42
C LYS A 1 20.21 -14.16 -3.15
N PRO A 2 18.95 -14.61 -3.08
CA PRO A 2 17.94 -13.84 -2.38
C PRO A 2 17.87 -14.38 -0.95
N ASP A 3 18.60 -13.75 -0.03
CA ASP A 3 18.57 -14.10 1.39
C ASP A 3 17.35 -13.47 2.07
N GLY A 4 16.16 -13.98 1.74
CA GLY A 4 14.89 -13.49 2.29
C GLY A 4 13.73 -14.48 2.14
N THR A 5 12.67 -14.31 2.92
CA THR A 5 11.46 -15.12 2.82
C THR A 5 10.84 -14.99 1.42
N PRO A 6 10.34 -16.09 0.82
CA PRO A 6 9.61 -16.03 -0.45
C PRO A 6 8.49 -14.99 -0.37
N ARG A 7 8.32 -14.21 -1.44
CA ARG A 7 7.27 -13.19 -1.52
C ARG A 7 5.90 -13.83 -1.32
N LYS A 8 5.18 -13.37 -0.30
CA LYS A 8 3.77 -13.73 -0.07
C LYS A 8 2.89 -12.73 -0.83
N LEU A 9 2.28 -13.20 -1.91
CA LEU A 9 1.39 -12.40 -2.76
C LEU A 9 -0.01 -13.02 -2.79
N LEU A 10 -1.03 -12.18 -2.95
CA LEU A 10 -2.38 -12.61 -3.23
C LEU A 10 -2.59 -12.68 -4.74
N ASP A 11 -3.31 -13.70 -5.21
CA ASP A 11 -3.85 -13.72 -6.57
C ASP A 11 -5.10 -12.82 -6.62
N VAL A 12 -5.07 -11.82 -7.50
CA VAL A 12 -6.15 -10.85 -7.70
C VAL A 12 -6.85 -11.03 -9.05
N SER A 13 -6.58 -12.11 -9.79
CA SER A 13 -7.12 -12.37 -11.13
C SER A 13 -8.65 -12.28 -11.18
N ARG A 14 -9.36 -12.80 -10.17
CA ARG A 14 -10.83 -12.69 -10.08
C ARG A 14 -11.32 -11.25 -10.04
N LEU A 15 -10.65 -10.37 -9.29
CA LEU A 15 -11.02 -8.96 -9.20
C LEU A 15 -10.74 -8.26 -10.52
N THR A 16 -9.57 -8.51 -11.11
CA THR A 16 -9.20 -7.97 -12.43
C THR A 16 -10.20 -8.39 -13.53
N ASN A 17 -10.64 -9.64 -13.53
CA ASN A 17 -11.63 -10.16 -14.49
C ASN A 17 -13.01 -9.53 -14.32
N LEU A 18 -13.33 -9.02 -13.13
CA LEU A 18 -14.54 -8.24 -12.86
C LEU A 18 -14.38 -6.74 -13.19
N GLY A 19 -13.24 -6.35 -13.77
CA GLY A 19 -12.95 -4.97 -14.16
C GLY A 19 -12.37 -4.10 -13.04
N TRP A 20 -12.07 -4.68 -11.87
CA TRP A 20 -11.41 -3.93 -10.79
C TRP A 20 -9.92 -3.77 -11.07
N GLN A 21 -9.39 -2.57 -10.81
CA GLN A 21 -7.97 -2.27 -10.91
C GLN A 21 -7.55 -1.40 -9.73
N ALA A 22 -6.39 -1.71 -9.12
CA ALA A 22 -5.77 -0.83 -8.14
C ALA A 22 -5.38 0.48 -8.83
N ARG A 23 -5.79 1.61 -8.24
CA ARG A 23 -5.53 2.94 -8.80
C ARG A 23 -4.32 3.64 -8.20
N ILE A 24 -3.97 3.28 -6.97
CA ILE A 24 -2.90 3.91 -6.21
C ILE A 24 -1.68 2.98 -6.26
N GLY A 25 -0.57 3.50 -6.76
CA GLY A 25 0.72 2.80 -6.74
C GLY A 25 1.29 2.71 -5.33
N LEU A 26 2.24 1.80 -5.10
CA LEU A 26 2.87 1.65 -3.77
C LEU A 26 3.55 2.95 -3.33
N ASP A 27 4.37 3.54 -4.19
CA ASP A 27 5.13 4.76 -3.86
C ASP A 27 4.21 5.95 -3.60
N GLU A 28 3.17 6.10 -4.42
CA GLU A 28 2.13 7.13 -4.26
C GLU A 28 1.41 6.97 -2.92
N GLY A 29 0.94 5.75 -2.62
CA GLY A 29 0.24 5.46 -1.38
C GLY A 29 1.11 5.64 -0.13
N LEU A 30 2.41 5.31 -0.21
CA LEU A 30 3.36 5.54 0.87
C LEU A 30 3.57 7.03 1.12
N ALA A 31 3.79 7.81 0.05
CA ALA A 31 4.00 9.24 0.16
C ALA A 31 2.77 9.95 0.73
N SER A 32 1.57 9.66 0.21
CA SER A 32 0.33 10.29 0.67
C SER A 32 0.01 9.93 2.13
N THR A 33 0.21 8.67 2.51
CA THR A 33 -0.02 8.20 3.88
C THR A 33 0.97 8.83 4.86
N TYR A 34 2.24 8.94 4.48
CA TYR A 34 3.24 9.59 5.31
C TYR A 34 2.95 11.07 5.50
N GLN A 35 2.57 11.77 4.42
CA GLN A 35 2.17 13.17 4.51
C GLN A 35 0.98 13.36 5.45
N TRP A 36 -0.07 12.55 5.29
CA TRP A 36 -1.22 12.55 6.20
C TRP A 36 -0.77 12.35 7.65
N PHE A 37 0.12 11.37 7.92
CA PHE A 37 0.63 11.14 9.26
C PHE A 37 1.34 12.36 9.83
N VAL A 38 2.21 13.02 9.07
CA VAL A 38 2.94 14.22 9.52
C VAL A 38 1.96 15.34 9.87
N ASP A 39 0.95 15.55 9.02
CA ASP A 39 -0.04 16.61 9.21
C ASP A 39 -0.90 16.39 10.47
N HIS A 40 -1.13 15.13 10.86
CA HIS A 40 -1.99 14.75 11.99
C HIS A 40 -1.20 14.22 13.21
N ALA A 41 0.13 14.24 13.17
CA ALA A 41 0.98 13.67 14.22
C ALA A 41 0.79 14.35 15.58
N ALA A 42 0.31 15.59 15.62
CA ALA A 42 0.00 16.31 16.85
C ALA A 42 -1.27 15.78 17.53
N GLU A 43 -2.29 15.40 16.75
CA GLU A 43 -3.58 14.87 17.24
C GLU A 43 -3.44 13.43 17.75
N ALA A 44 -2.53 12.64 17.17
CA ALA A 44 -2.26 11.28 17.61
C ALA A 44 -1.43 11.20 18.92
N ARG A 45 -0.86 12.32 19.39
CA ARG A 45 0.02 12.41 20.56
C ARG A 45 -0.62 13.08 21.77
N SER A 46 -1.85 13.59 21.64
CA SER A 46 -2.68 14.10 22.75
C SER A 46 -3.58 13.00 23.31
#